data_AF-A0A9D5VDL7-F1
#
_entry.id   AF-A0A9D5VDL7-F1
#
_cell.length_a   1.000
_cell.length_b   1.000
_cell.length_c   1.000
_cell.angle_alpha   90.00
_cell.angle_beta   90.00
_cell.angle_gamma   90.00
#
_symmetry.space_group_name_H-M   'P 1'
#
loop_
_entity.id
_entity.type
_entity.pdbx_description
1 polymer ?
#
loop_
_entity_poly.entity_id
_entity_poly.type
_entity_poly.pdbx_seq_one_letter_code
_entity_poly.pdbx_strand_id
1 'polypeptide(L)'
;MPIEILMPALSPTMTEGNLAKWNIKEGDTVRSGDVIAEIETDKATMEVEAVDEGVVGKIVVPEGTPSVAVNSVIAVLLEEGETADDIATLDVTRASGATSDPAPIATDLPAMAEHAEPKPAETPILVEPEYVGPMVTQTVREALRDAMAEEMRRDPTVFLMGEEVAQYQGAYKVSQGLLEEFGDKRVIDTPITEYGFAGLACGASWGGLKPIVEFMTFNFSMQAMDHVVNSAAKTLYMSGGQMGTSIVFRGGNGAASRVGAQHSPCFAAWYS
;
A
#
# COMPACT_ATOMS: atom_id res chain seq x y z
N MET A 1 6.47 7.78 39.43
CA MET A 1 5.01 7.54 39.59
C MET A 1 4.77 6.23 38.89
N PRO A 2 3.98 5.31 39.45
CA PRO A 2 3.80 4.01 38.82
C PRO A 2 3.26 4.18 37.39
N ILE A 3 3.77 3.38 36.46
CA ILE A 3 3.43 3.48 35.04
C ILE A 3 2.20 2.61 34.78
N GLU A 4 1.16 3.20 34.22
CA GLU A 4 -0.06 2.48 33.84
C GLU A 4 0.13 1.79 32.48
N ILE A 5 -0.01 0.47 32.46
CA ILE A 5 -0.14 -0.28 31.20
C ILE A 5 -1.61 -0.23 30.82
N LEU A 6 -1.88 0.40 29.67
CA LEU A 6 -3.22 0.51 29.11
C LEU A 6 -3.49 -0.57 28.07
N MET A 7 -4.76 -0.92 27.90
CA MET A 7 -5.24 -1.78 26.81
C MET A 7 -4.97 -1.09 25.46
N PRO A 8 -4.08 -1.63 24.59
CA PRO A 8 -3.72 -1.00 23.33
C PRO A 8 -4.82 -1.15 22.27
N ALA A 9 -4.88 -0.19 21.35
CA ALA A 9 -5.66 -0.33 20.13
C ALA A 9 -4.83 -1.08 19.08
N LEU A 10 -5.19 -2.32 18.77
CA LEU A 10 -4.51 -3.14 17.76
C LEU A 10 -5.05 -2.92 16.34
N SER A 11 -6.15 -2.17 16.20
CA SER A 11 -6.64 -1.65 14.92
C SER A 11 -7.31 -0.28 15.09
N PRO A 12 -7.37 0.57 14.03
CA PRO A 12 -7.97 1.90 14.11
C PRO A 12 -9.45 1.92 14.51
N THR A 13 -10.15 0.78 14.37
CA THR A 13 -11.58 0.63 14.68
C THR A 13 -11.82 -0.18 15.96
N MET A 14 -10.77 -0.62 16.66
CA MET A 14 -10.90 -1.43 17.87
C MET A 14 -11.36 -0.57 19.05
N THR A 15 -12.48 -0.95 19.66
CA THR A 15 -13.00 -0.32 20.88
C THR A 15 -12.77 -1.17 22.13
N GLU A 16 -12.65 -2.48 21.99
CA GLU A 16 -12.41 -3.44 23.07
C GLU A 16 -11.64 -4.67 22.55
N GLY A 17 -11.00 -5.41 23.47
CA GLY A 17 -10.29 -6.65 23.19
C GLY A 17 -10.39 -7.65 24.34
N ASN A 18 -10.16 -8.93 24.06
CA ASN A 18 -10.15 -9.97 25.08
C ASN A 18 -8.71 -10.17 25.55
N LEU A 19 -8.47 -10.07 26.86
CA LEU A 19 -7.16 -10.36 27.42
C LEU A 19 -7.01 -11.89 27.56
N ALA A 20 -6.42 -12.52 26.55
CA ALA A 20 -6.39 -13.97 26.43
C ALA A 20 -5.39 -14.63 27.39
N LYS A 21 -4.19 -14.05 27.54
CA LYS A 21 -3.12 -14.62 28.36
C LYS A 21 -2.13 -13.58 28.86
N TRP A 22 -1.70 -13.70 30.11
CA TRP A 22 -0.53 -12.95 30.61
C TRP A 22 0.74 -13.81 30.46
N ASN A 23 1.81 -13.20 29.94
CA ASN A 23 3.14 -13.82 29.84
C ASN A 23 4.07 -13.40 30.98
N ILE A 24 3.61 -12.52 31.87
CA ILE A 24 4.30 -11.99 33.04
C ILE A 24 3.47 -12.20 34.32
N LYS A 25 4.11 -12.07 35.48
CA LYS A 25 3.48 -12.14 36.81
C LYS A 25 3.85 -10.92 37.65
N GLU A 26 3.04 -10.65 38.68
CA GLU A 26 3.38 -9.62 39.67
C GLU A 26 4.74 -9.91 40.33
N GLY A 27 5.61 -8.89 40.35
CA GLY A 27 6.99 -8.98 40.80
C GLY A 27 8.03 -9.28 39.71
N ASP A 28 7.61 -9.61 38.49
CA ASP A 28 8.55 -9.83 37.38
C ASP A 28 9.16 -8.51 36.90
N THR A 29 10.41 -8.55 36.45
CA THR A 29 11.07 -7.41 35.79
C THR A 29 10.81 -7.47 34.29
N VAL A 30 10.26 -6.40 33.72
CA VAL A 30 9.98 -6.25 32.29
C VAL A 30 10.86 -5.19 31.67
N ARG A 31 11.28 -5.40 30.42
CA ARG A 31 12.01 -4.44 29.60
C ARG A 31 11.17 -4.02 28.42
N SER A 32 11.47 -2.84 27.86
CA SER A 32 10.88 -2.40 26.60
C SER A 32 11.13 -3.45 25.51
N GLY A 33 10.06 -3.89 24.83
CA GLY A 33 10.06 -4.95 23.83
C GLY A 33 9.78 -6.37 24.36
N ASP A 34 9.68 -6.58 25.67
CA ASP A 34 9.29 -7.89 26.21
C ASP A 34 7.80 -8.16 25.97
N VAL A 35 7.43 -9.37 25.55
CA VAL A 35 6.03 -9.76 25.37
C VAL A 35 5.37 -9.98 26.73
N ILE A 36 4.40 -9.14 27.05
CA ILE A 36 3.72 -9.12 28.35
C ILE A 36 2.36 -9.81 28.34
N ALA A 37 1.62 -9.75 27.24
CA ALA A 37 0.28 -10.34 27.15
C ALA A 37 -0.06 -10.77 25.72
N GLU A 38 -1.06 -11.65 25.60
CA GLU A 38 -1.72 -11.99 24.34
C GLU A 38 -3.15 -11.43 24.39
N ILE A 39 -3.49 -10.61 23.40
CA ILE A 39 -4.84 -10.07 23.23
C ILE A 39 -5.50 -10.76 22.05
N GLU A 40 -6.70 -11.27 22.27
CA GLU A 40 -7.54 -11.84 21.24
C GLU A 40 -8.58 -10.80 20.78
N THR A 41 -8.66 -10.61 19.47
CA THR A 41 -9.66 -9.77 18.79
C THR A 41 -10.53 -10.62 17.88
N ASP A 42 -11.53 -10.02 17.23
CA ASP A 42 -12.34 -10.70 16.21
C ASP A 42 -11.54 -11.10 14.96
N LYS A 43 -10.36 -10.51 14.74
CA LYS A 43 -9.52 -10.76 13.56
C LYS A 43 -8.33 -11.67 13.81
N ALA A 44 -7.67 -11.51 14.95
CA ALA A 44 -6.44 -12.20 15.27
C ALA A 44 -6.13 -12.15 16.76
N THR A 45 -5.32 -13.11 17.21
CA THR A 45 -4.59 -13.02 18.47
C THR A 45 -3.25 -12.34 18.21
N MET A 46 -2.94 -11.31 19.00
CA MET A 46 -1.72 -10.53 18.86
C MET A 46 -0.98 -10.45 20.19
N GLU A 47 0.35 -10.49 20.11
CA GLU A 47 1.24 -10.32 21.24
C GLU A 47 1.42 -8.83 21.53
N VAL A 48 1.33 -8.47 22.81
CA VAL A 48 1.54 -7.10 23.31
C VAL A 48 2.92 -7.04 23.92
N GLU A 49 3.73 -6.13 23.41
CA GLU A 49 5.06 -5.82 23.93
C GLU A 49 4.99 -4.67 24.95
N ALA A 50 5.83 -4.73 25.99
CA ALA A 50 6.00 -3.63 26.93
C ALA A 50 6.65 -2.44 26.23
N VAL A 51 6.07 -1.24 26.40
CA VAL A 51 6.68 0.01 25.93
C VAL A 51 7.71 0.52 26.94
N ASP A 52 7.39 0.40 28.23
CA ASP A 52 8.20 0.87 29.35
C ASP A 52 8.88 -0.28 30.09
N GLU A 53 9.95 0.02 30.81
CA GLU A 53 10.69 -0.93 31.64
C GLU A 53 10.37 -0.71 33.13
N GLY A 54 10.37 -1.80 33.92
CA GLY A 54 10.05 -1.71 35.35
C GLY A 54 9.77 -3.06 35.99
N VAL A 55 9.27 -3.05 37.23
CA VAL A 55 8.79 -4.25 37.92
C VAL A 55 7.27 -4.27 37.88
N VAL A 56 6.67 -5.40 37.52
CA VAL A 56 5.21 -5.56 37.49
C VAL A 56 4.66 -5.42 38.90
N GLY A 57 4.04 -4.28 39.20
CA GLY A 57 3.51 -3.97 40.52
C GLY A 57 2.19 -4.69 40.79
N LYS A 58 1.23 -4.56 39.87
CA LYS A 58 -0.10 -5.17 40.01
C LYS A 58 -0.75 -5.42 38.65
N ILE A 59 -1.36 -6.59 38.49
CA ILE A 59 -2.22 -6.90 37.35
C ILE A 59 -3.66 -6.57 37.74
N VAL A 60 -4.29 -5.66 36.99
CA VAL A 60 -5.63 -5.14 37.29
C VAL A 60 -6.70 -5.98 36.61
N VAL A 61 -6.43 -6.41 35.38
CA VAL A 61 -7.35 -7.22 34.58
C VAL A 61 -6.88 -8.67 34.54
N PRO A 62 -7.65 -9.63 35.10
CA PRO A 62 -7.28 -11.03 35.10
C PRO A 62 -7.23 -11.63 33.68
N GLU A 63 -6.38 -12.64 33.51
CA GLU A 63 -6.35 -13.47 32.31
C GLU A 63 -7.75 -14.05 31.99
N GLY A 64 -8.09 -14.09 30.70
CA GLY A 64 -9.37 -14.59 30.20
C GLY A 64 -10.52 -13.59 30.29
N THR A 65 -10.28 -12.33 30.65
CA THR A 65 -11.32 -11.30 30.74
C THR A 65 -11.75 -10.84 29.34
N PRO A 66 -13.03 -10.99 28.96
CA PRO A 66 -13.53 -10.54 27.67
C PRO A 66 -13.88 -9.04 27.67
N SER A 67 -13.95 -8.43 26.49
CA SER A 67 -14.47 -7.07 26.25
C SER A 67 -13.83 -5.98 27.13
N VAL A 68 -12.51 -6.00 27.24
CA VAL A 68 -11.74 -4.98 27.95
C VAL A 68 -11.57 -3.77 27.03
N ALA A 69 -12.06 -2.60 27.45
CA ALA A 69 -12.06 -1.39 26.64
C ALA A 69 -10.64 -0.86 26.36
N VAL A 70 -10.42 -0.37 25.14
CA VAL A 70 -9.17 0.32 24.78
C VAL A 70 -8.94 1.52 25.69
N ASN A 71 -7.67 1.76 26.05
CA ASN A 71 -7.23 2.76 27.03
C ASN A 71 -7.64 2.51 28.50
N SER A 72 -8.22 1.34 28.82
CA SER A 72 -8.40 0.95 30.22
C SER A 72 -7.08 0.45 30.83
N VAL A 73 -6.86 0.68 32.12
CA VAL A 73 -5.67 0.20 32.84
C VAL A 73 -5.76 -1.31 33.02
N ILE A 74 -4.79 -2.05 32.47
CA ILE A 74 -4.73 -3.51 32.55
C ILE A 74 -3.67 -4.01 33.54
N ALA A 75 -2.59 -3.26 33.74
CA ALA A 75 -1.55 -3.53 34.72
C ALA A 75 -0.81 -2.24 35.12
N VAL A 76 0.00 -2.31 36.17
CA VAL A 76 0.82 -1.20 36.68
C VAL A 76 2.27 -1.67 36.86
N LEU A 77 3.24 -0.88 36.36
CA LEU A 77 4.66 -1.06 36.61
C LEU A 77 5.15 -0.10 37.69
N LEU A 78 6.12 -0.55 38.49
CA LEU A 78 6.83 0.21 39.51
C LEU A 78 8.24 0.55 39.02
N GLU A 79 8.66 1.80 39.22
CA GLU A 79 10.04 2.26 38.96
C GLU A 79 10.96 2.02 40.17
N GLU A 80 12.28 2.22 39.98
CA GLU A 80 13.29 2.00 41.02
C GLU A 80 13.07 2.93 42.23
N GLY A 81 12.65 2.35 43.36
CA GLY A 81 12.37 3.05 44.61
C GLY A 81 10.88 3.16 44.98
N GLU A 82 9.97 2.66 44.16
CA GLU A 82 8.53 2.64 44.42
C GLU A 82 8.07 1.31 45.06
N THR A 83 7.03 1.37 45.88
CA THR A 83 6.50 0.22 46.64
C THR A 83 5.03 -0.02 46.33
N ALA A 84 4.50 -1.19 46.71
CA ALA A 84 3.10 -1.54 46.51
C ALA A 84 2.10 -0.54 47.15
N ASP A 85 2.55 0.26 48.12
CA ASP A 85 1.75 1.32 48.74
C ASP A 85 1.50 2.51 47.79
N ASP A 86 2.36 2.72 46.78
CA ASP A 86 2.21 3.78 45.78
C ASP A 86 1.10 3.46 44.76
N ILE A 87 0.81 2.16 44.56
CA ILE A 87 -0.30 1.68 43.71
C ILE A 87 -1.67 2.04 44.32
N ALA A 88 -1.75 2.15 45.66
CA ALA A 88 -3.00 2.44 46.37
C ALA A 88 -3.52 3.87 46.11
N THR A 89 -2.68 4.75 45.55
CA THR A 89 -3.07 6.11 45.15
C THR A 89 -3.58 6.21 43.71
N LEU A 90 -3.47 5.13 42.93
CA LEU A 90 -4.02 5.06 41.58
C LEU A 90 -5.50 4.70 41.66
N ASP A 91 -6.34 5.47 40.97
CA ASP A 91 -7.76 5.18 40.83
C ASP A 91 -7.95 4.04 39.83
N VAL A 92 -7.67 2.82 40.30
CA VAL A 92 -7.79 1.56 39.54
C VAL A 92 -9.25 1.21 39.18
N THR A 93 -10.21 2.06 39.59
CA THR A 93 -11.64 1.95 39.30
C THR A 93 -12.12 2.83 38.17
N ARG A 94 -11.23 3.37 37.32
CA ARG A 94 -11.63 4.09 36.09
C ARG A 94 -12.17 3.14 35.01
N ALA A 95 -13.20 2.37 35.34
CA ALA A 95 -14.19 1.89 34.40
C ALA A 95 -15.08 3.08 34.01
N SER A 96 -14.88 3.60 32.80
CA SER A 96 -15.76 4.53 32.07
C SER A 96 -16.14 5.83 32.81
N GLY A 97 -15.48 6.93 32.45
CA GLY A 97 -15.88 8.24 32.92
C GLY A 97 -14.90 9.38 32.66
N ALA A 98 -14.43 9.54 31.43
CA ALA A 98 -13.90 10.82 30.97
C ALA A 98 -14.03 10.93 29.46
N THR A 99 -15.15 11.50 29.03
CA THR A 99 -15.22 12.24 27.79
C THR A 99 -14.30 13.45 27.94
N SER A 100 -13.03 13.30 27.58
CA SER A 100 -12.31 14.44 27.04
C SER A 100 -12.94 14.69 25.68
N ASP A 101 -13.78 15.72 25.59
CA ASP A 101 -14.26 16.20 24.29
C ASP A 101 -13.05 16.36 23.38
N PRO A 102 -12.96 15.60 22.28
CA PRO A 102 -12.07 15.97 21.19
C PRO A 102 -12.51 17.37 20.77
N ALA A 103 -11.55 18.27 20.56
CA ALA A 103 -11.82 19.49 19.83
C ALA A 103 -12.68 19.14 18.59
N PRO A 104 -13.73 19.91 18.27
CA PRO A 104 -14.70 19.51 17.26
C PRO A 104 -13.99 19.31 15.93
N ILE A 105 -13.62 18.06 15.64
CA ILE A 105 -13.41 17.59 14.29
C ILE A 105 -14.80 17.68 13.69
N ALA A 106 -14.95 18.53 12.68
CA ALA A 106 -16.19 18.69 11.95
C ALA A 106 -16.77 17.30 11.67
N THR A 107 -17.90 16.99 12.32
CA THR A 107 -18.64 15.73 12.20
C THR A 107 -19.45 15.63 10.90
N ASP A 108 -19.14 16.48 9.92
CA ASP A 108 -19.54 16.32 8.51
C ASP A 108 -18.61 15.36 7.77
N LEU A 109 -18.08 14.34 8.46
CA LEU A 109 -17.66 13.15 7.76
C LEU A 109 -18.95 12.45 7.32
N PRO A 110 -19.22 12.34 6.00
CA PRO A 110 -20.35 11.56 5.54
C PRO A 110 -20.23 10.18 6.17
N ALA A 111 -21.31 9.70 6.78
CA ALA A 111 -21.38 8.36 7.35
C ALA A 111 -20.70 7.41 6.36
N MET A 112 -19.60 6.77 6.77
CA MET A 112 -19.02 5.69 5.99
C MET A 112 -20.13 4.67 5.88
N ALA A 113 -20.72 4.61 4.69
CA ALA A 113 -21.71 3.61 4.36
C ALA A 113 -21.13 2.27 4.77
N GLU A 114 -21.95 1.48 5.46
CA GLU A 114 -21.70 0.07 5.75
C GLU A 114 -20.99 -0.53 4.54
N HIS A 115 -19.71 -0.89 4.70
CA HIS A 115 -18.92 -1.45 3.61
C HIS A 115 -19.48 -2.84 3.35
N ALA A 116 -20.54 -2.90 2.56
CA ALA A 116 -21.01 -4.12 1.95
C ALA A 116 -19.78 -4.77 1.33
N GLU A 117 -19.46 -6.01 1.71
CA GLU A 117 -18.40 -6.77 1.08
C GLU A 117 -18.49 -6.53 -0.42
N PRO A 118 -17.45 -5.96 -1.07
CA PRO A 118 -17.52 -5.69 -2.49
C PRO A 118 -17.68 -7.06 -3.14
N LYS A 119 -18.91 -7.33 -3.62
CA LYS A 119 -19.18 -8.46 -4.50
C LYS A 119 -18.08 -8.41 -5.55
N PRO A 120 -17.31 -9.49 -5.78
CA PRO A 120 -16.21 -9.47 -6.74
C PRO A 120 -16.71 -8.80 -7.99
N ALA A 121 -16.15 -7.63 -8.32
CA ALA A 121 -16.54 -6.93 -9.52
C ALA A 121 -16.23 -7.91 -10.64
N GLU A 122 -17.27 -8.41 -11.31
CA GLU A 122 -17.10 -9.19 -12.53
C GLU A 122 -16.37 -8.25 -13.48
N THR A 123 -15.06 -8.43 -13.62
CA THR A 123 -14.26 -7.72 -14.61
C THR A 123 -14.97 -7.96 -15.93
N PRO A 124 -15.53 -6.93 -16.58
CA PRO A 124 -16.22 -7.12 -17.83
C PRO A 124 -15.21 -7.76 -18.77
N ILE A 125 -15.48 -9.01 -19.18
CA ILE A 125 -14.72 -9.59 -20.28
C ILE A 125 -15.08 -8.70 -21.46
N LEU A 126 -14.13 -7.88 -21.90
CA LEU A 126 -14.26 -7.10 -23.12
C LEU A 126 -14.31 -8.12 -24.26
N VAL A 127 -15.50 -8.56 -24.62
CA VAL A 127 -15.72 -9.40 -25.79
C VAL A 127 -15.56 -8.47 -26.99
N GLU A 128 -14.34 -8.39 -27.51
CA GLU A 128 -14.09 -7.69 -28.75
C GLU A 128 -14.84 -8.44 -29.88
N PRO A 129 -15.55 -7.72 -30.76
CA PRO A 129 -16.20 -8.34 -31.91
C PRO A 129 -15.16 -8.99 -32.81
N GLU A 130 -15.48 -10.16 -33.37
CA GLU A 130 -14.58 -10.87 -34.28
C GLU A 130 -14.27 -10.01 -35.51
N TYR A 131 -12.99 -9.70 -35.73
CA TYR A 131 -12.57 -8.89 -36.87
C TYR A 131 -12.61 -9.72 -38.16
N VAL A 132 -13.51 -9.34 -39.07
CA VAL A 132 -13.72 -10.00 -40.37
C VAL A 132 -13.18 -9.19 -41.56
N GLY A 133 -12.42 -8.12 -41.28
CA GLY A 133 -11.87 -7.24 -42.30
C GLY A 133 -10.58 -7.76 -42.95
N PRO A 134 -10.02 -7.02 -43.92
CA PRO A 134 -8.73 -7.35 -44.52
C PRO A 134 -7.61 -7.30 -43.47
N MET A 135 -6.70 -8.28 -43.52
CA MET A 135 -5.52 -8.38 -42.65
C MET A 135 -4.25 -8.18 -43.47
N VAL A 136 -3.23 -7.60 -42.83
CA VAL A 136 -1.89 -7.42 -43.42
C VAL A 136 -0.84 -8.11 -42.56
N THR A 137 0.21 -8.63 -43.20
CA THR A 137 1.36 -9.19 -42.48
C THR A 137 2.25 -8.05 -42.01
N GLN A 138 2.54 -8.02 -40.71
CA GLN A 138 3.45 -7.05 -40.10
C GLN A 138 4.21 -7.67 -38.93
N THR A 139 5.28 -7.01 -38.50
CA THR A 139 6.03 -7.42 -37.31
C THR A 139 5.29 -7.02 -36.04
N VAL A 140 5.55 -7.73 -34.93
CA VAL A 140 5.02 -7.33 -33.60
C VAL A 140 5.44 -5.91 -33.22
N ARG A 141 6.64 -5.49 -33.64
CA ARG A 141 7.13 -4.12 -33.43
C ARG A 141 6.23 -3.08 -34.10
N GLU A 142 5.89 -3.30 -35.37
CA GLU A 142 5.01 -2.40 -36.12
C GLU A 142 3.60 -2.41 -35.53
N ALA A 143 3.07 -3.60 -35.17
CA ALA A 143 1.77 -3.71 -34.52
C ALA A 143 1.69 -2.92 -33.21
N LEU A 144 2.72 -3.00 -32.35
CA LEU A 144 2.79 -2.24 -31.10
C LEU A 144 2.88 -0.72 -31.35
N ARG A 145 3.68 -0.30 -32.33
CA ARG A 145 3.76 1.11 -32.73
C ARG A 145 2.41 1.62 -33.19
N ASP A 146 1.76 0.89 -34.09
CA ASP A 146 0.52 1.32 -34.73
C ASP A 146 -0.62 1.36 -33.72
N ALA A 147 -0.69 0.38 -32.81
CA ALA A 147 -1.63 0.40 -31.68
C ALA A 147 -1.46 1.64 -30.80
N MET A 148 -0.21 2.01 -30.45
CA MET A 148 0.02 3.26 -29.69
C MET A 148 -0.37 4.50 -30.50
N ALA A 149 -0.01 4.55 -31.78
CA ALA A 149 -0.33 5.69 -32.64
C ALA A 149 -1.84 5.88 -32.80
N GLU A 150 -2.60 4.80 -32.99
CA GLU A 150 -4.06 4.82 -33.05
C GLU A 150 -4.66 5.41 -31.78
N GLU A 151 -4.20 4.95 -30.61
CA GLU A 151 -4.69 5.44 -29.32
C GLU A 151 -4.27 6.89 -29.05
N MET A 152 -3.06 7.28 -29.46
CA MET A 152 -2.59 8.67 -29.34
C MET A 152 -3.31 9.65 -30.27
N ARG A 153 -3.77 9.20 -31.44
CA ARG A 153 -4.66 9.98 -32.32
C ARG A 153 -6.06 10.10 -31.73
N ARG A 154 -6.57 9.01 -31.15
CA ARG A 154 -7.92 8.93 -30.58
C ARG A 154 -8.08 9.76 -29.31
N ASP A 155 -7.05 9.78 -28.47
CA ASP A 155 -7.10 10.41 -27.16
C ASP A 155 -5.90 11.34 -26.93
N PRO A 156 -6.13 12.66 -26.78
CA PRO A 156 -5.05 13.63 -26.57
C PRO A 156 -4.36 13.49 -25.20
N THR A 157 -4.94 12.73 -24.27
CA THR A 157 -4.38 12.49 -22.93
C THR A 157 -3.38 11.34 -22.89
N VAL A 158 -3.29 10.53 -23.95
CA VAL A 158 -2.38 9.37 -24.04
C VAL A 158 -0.99 9.83 -24.45
N PHE A 159 0.07 9.55 -23.72
CA PHE A 159 1.42 9.97 -24.15
C PHE A 159 2.46 8.91 -23.81
N LEU A 160 3.52 8.85 -24.61
CA LEU A 160 4.63 7.94 -24.39
C LEU A 160 5.73 8.65 -23.61
N MET A 161 6.24 8.00 -22.56
CA MET A 161 7.40 8.44 -21.81
C MET A 161 8.32 7.27 -21.47
N GLY A 162 9.61 7.52 -21.44
CA GLY A 162 10.62 6.53 -21.09
C GLY A 162 11.99 6.94 -21.58
N GLU A 163 12.97 6.08 -21.35
CA GLU A 163 14.32 6.31 -21.81
C GLU A 163 14.41 6.11 -23.33
N GLU A 164 14.93 7.12 -24.02
CA GLU A 164 15.26 7.03 -25.46
C GLU A 164 14.06 6.72 -26.38
N VAL A 165 12.83 6.91 -25.91
CA VAL A 165 11.59 6.66 -26.66
C VAL A 165 11.34 7.70 -27.76
N ALA A 166 11.87 8.91 -27.62
CA ALA A 166 11.64 10.02 -28.54
C ALA A 166 12.75 10.12 -29.59
N GLN A 167 13.89 10.71 -29.24
CA GLN A 167 14.94 11.04 -30.22
C GLN A 167 15.59 9.80 -30.84
N TYR A 168 15.77 8.75 -30.03
CA TYR A 168 16.32 7.49 -30.49
C TYR A 168 15.24 6.54 -31.01
N GLN A 169 13.96 6.92 -30.95
CA GLN A 169 12.83 6.11 -31.44
C GLN A 169 12.70 4.74 -30.74
N GLY A 170 13.15 4.64 -29.49
CA GLY A 170 13.12 3.43 -28.68
C GLY A 170 14.24 2.43 -29.02
N ALA A 171 14.67 1.68 -28.01
CA ALA A 171 15.74 0.69 -28.14
C ALA A 171 15.44 -0.38 -29.20
N TYR A 172 14.16 -0.80 -29.28
CA TYR A 172 13.68 -1.81 -30.24
C TYR A 172 12.91 -1.23 -31.43
N LYS A 173 12.94 0.10 -31.61
CA LYS A 173 12.24 0.82 -32.68
C LYS A 173 10.72 0.71 -32.65
N VAL A 174 10.14 0.51 -31.47
CA VAL A 174 8.68 0.43 -31.30
C VAL A 174 8.03 1.83 -31.33
N SER A 175 8.76 2.90 -31.03
CA SER A 175 8.26 4.28 -31.10
C SER A 175 8.73 5.05 -32.36
N GLN A 176 9.20 4.33 -33.38
CA GLN A 176 9.64 4.93 -34.64
C GLN A 176 8.57 5.80 -35.30
N GLY A 177 8.90 7.07 -35.57
CA GLY A 177 8.00 8.02 -36.22
C GLY A 177 7.02 8.73 -35.28
N LEU A 178 6.90 8.30 -34.01
CA LEU A 178 5.90 8.86 -33.10
C LEU A 178 6.26 10.29 -32.66
N LEU A 179 7.54 10.60 -32.48
CA LEU A 179 7.96 11.95 -32.12
C LEU A 179 7.64 12.94 -33.24
N GLU A 180 7.92 12.56 -34.48
CA GLU A 180 7.63 13.37 -35.66
C GLU A 180 6.12 13.59 -35.84
N GLU A 181 5.30 12.60 -35.50
CA GLU A 181 3.84 12.69 -35.61
C GLU A 181 3.19 13.49 -34.47
N PHE A 182 3.57 13.21 -33.20
CA PHE A 182 2.85 13.72 -32.02
C PHE A 182 3.57 14.84 -31.26
N GLY A 183 4.86 15.07 -31.54
CA GLY A 183 5.66 16.12 -30.94
C GLY A 183 6.19 15.81 -29.54
N ASP A 184 7.05 16.71 -29.07
CA ASP A 184 7.86 16.61 -27.83
C ASP A 184 7.03 16.60 -26.54
N LYS A 185 5.76 17.02 -26.59
CA LYS A 185 4.84 16.96 -25.45
C LYS A 185 4.14 15.61 -25.29
N ARG A 186 4.21 14.75 -26.31
CA ARG A 186 3.46 13.48 -26.36
C ARG A 186 4.37 12.26 -26.50
N VAL A 187 5.64 12.48 -26.87
CA VAL A 187 6.70 11.46 -26.88
C VAL A 187 7.91 12.05 -26.16
N ILE A 188 8.11 11.62 -24.91
CA ILE A 188 8.98 12.31 -23.94
C ILE A 188 10.13 11.40 -23.54
N ASP A 189 11.36 11.82 -23.85
CA ASP A 189 12.57 11.21 -23.27
C ASP A 189 12.70 11.60 -21.80
N THR A 190 12.96 10.61 -20.95
CA THR A 190 13.15 10.80 -19.51
C THR A 190 14.63 10.64 -19.12
N PRO A 191 15.08 11.21 -17.99
CA PRO A 191 16.35 10.81 -17.40
C PRO A 191 16.38 9.31 -17.10
N ILE A 192 17.58 8.74 -17.00
CA ILE A 192 17.82 7.32 -16.69
C ILE A 192 17.51 7.06 -15.21
N THR A 193 16.22 6.96 -14.90
CA THR A 193 15.70 6.68 -13.56
C THR A 193 14.28 6.15 -13.66
N GLU A 194 14.17 4.83 -13.66
CA GLU A 194 12.90 4.11 -13.73
C GLU A 194 11.97 4.47 -12.57
N TYR A 195 12.54 4.63 -11.38
CA TYR A 195 11.79 5.12 -10.22
C TYR A 195 11.20 6.51 -10.48
N GLY A 196 12.02 7.46 -10.94
CA GLY A 196 11.58 8.85 -11.13
C GLY A 196 10.49 8.98 -12.18
N PHE A 197 10.67 8.37 -13.36
CA PHE A 197 9.66 8.50 -14.42
C PHE A 197 8.39 7.69 -14.16
N ALA A 198 8.46 6.56 -13.43
CA ALA A 198 7.26 5.84 -13.00
C ALA A 198 6.45 6.62 -11.96
N GLY A 199 7.12 7.33 -11.04
CA GLY A 199 6.46 8.22 -10.09
C GLY A 199 5.76 9.40 -10.78
N LEU A 200 6.43 10.01 -11.78
CA LEU A 200 5.82 11.03 -12.62
C LEU A 200 4.61 10.51 -13.39
N ALA A 201 4.67 9.28 -13.91
CA ALA A 201 3.55 8.63 -14.57
C ALA A 201 2.36 8.42 -13.62
N CYS A 202 2.62 8.01 -12.37
CA CYS A 202 1.58 7.91 -11.33
C CYS A 202 0.89 9.26 -11.12
N GLY A 203 1.67 10.32 -10.88
CA GLY A 203 1.13 11.67 -10.70
C GLY A 203 0.36 12.18 -11.93
N ALA A 204 0.88 11.97 -13.13
CA ALA A 204 0.21 12.33 -14.38
C ALA A 204 -1.13 11.59 -14.53
N SER A 205 -1.15 10.31 -14.15
CA SER A 205 -2.35 9.49 -14.20
C SER A 205 -3.44 9.95 -13.24
N TRP A 206 -3.06 10.31 -12.00
CA TRP A 206 -3.99 10.91 -11.04
C TRP A 206 -4.51 12.27 -11.49
N GLY A 207 -3.72 12.99 -12.30
CA GLY A 207 -4.14 14.22 -12.99
C GLY A 207 -5.03 13.99 -14.21
N GLY A 208 -5.39 12.74 -14.53
CA GLY A 208 -6.28 12.37 -15.64
C GLY A 208 -5.58 12.12 -16.99
N LEU A 209 -4.24 12.09 -17.02
CA LEU A 209 -3.50 11.69 -18.21
C LEU A 209 -3.35 10.16 -18.30
N LYS A 210 -2.98 9.66 -19.48
CA LYS A 210 -2.84 8.23 -19.76
C LYS A 210 -1.42 7.90 -20.25
N PRO A 211 -0.42 7.90 -19.35
CA PRO A 211 0.94 7.60 -19.74
C PRO A 211 1.09 6.14 -20.18
N ILE A 212 1.83 5.97 -21.27
CA ILE A 212 2.47 4.73 -21.69
C ILE A 212 3.92 4.86 -21.25
N VAL A 213 4.33 4.05 -20.29
CA VAL A 213 5.67 4.03 -19.71
C VAL A 213 6.46 2.91 -20.35
N GLU A 214 7.51 3.23 -21.12
CA GLU A 214 8.40 2.24 -21.71
C GLU A 214 9.69 2.12 -20.88
N PHE A 215 9.91 0.94 -20.30
CA PHE A 215 11.21 0.52 -19.79
C PHE A 215 12.04 -0.04 -20.96
N MET A 216 13.34 0.31 -21.02
CA MET A 216 14.24 -0.19 -22.06
C MET A 216 14.16 -1.72 -22.19
N THR A 217 14.25 -2.41 -21.06
CA THR A 217 13.82 -3.80 -20.90
C THR A 217 13.06 -3.96 -19.60
N PHE A 218 12.09 -4.88 -19.58
CA PHE A 218 11.11 -4.96 -18.50
C PHE A 218 11.72 -5.39 -17.16
N ASN A 219 12.92 -5.97 -17.14
CA ASN A 219 13.66 -6.23 -15.90
C ASN A 219 14.00 -4.95 -15.11
N PHE A 220 14.13 -3.82 -15.79
CA PHE A 220 14.39 -2.55 -15.11
C PHE A 220 13.14 -1.98 -14.42
N SER A 221 11.95 -2.50 -14.71
CA SER A 221 10.74 -2.18 -13.93
C SER A 221 10.93 -2.46 -12.42
N MET A 222 11.83 -3.38 -12.05
CA MET A 222 12.18 -3.66 -10.66
C MET A 222 12.73 -2.44 -9.92
N GLN A 223 13.37 -1.51 -10.62
CA GLN A 223 13.81 -0.24 -10.03
C GLN A 223 12.62 0.69 -9.70
N ALA A 224 11.50 0.50 -10.38
CA ALA A 224 10.26 1.26 -10.22
C ALA A 224 9.17 0.48 -9.45
N MET A 225 9.50 -0.67 -8.86
CA MET A 225 8.56 -1.62 -8.27
C MET A 225 7.58 -0.96 -7.29
N ASP A 226 8.07 -0.06 -6.44
CA ASP A 226 7.25 0.65 -5.46
C ASP A 226 6.16 1.50 -6.13
N HIS A 227 6.48 2.23 -7.21
CA HIS A 227 5.47 2.98 -7.95
C HIS A 227 4.50 2.07 -8.72
N VAL A 228 4.97 0.96 -9.27
CA VAL A 228 4.07 0.00 -9.97
C VAL A 228 3.11 -0.66 -8.97
N VAL A 229 3.62 -1.16 -7.86
CA VAL A 229 2.86 -2.00 -6.90
C VAL A 229 2.15 -1.17 -5.84
N ASN A 230 2.85 -0.26 -5.16
CA ASN A 230 2.29 0.47 -4.03
C ASN A 230 1.55 1.74 -4.45
N SER A 231 2.01 2.42 -5.49
CA SER A 231 1.31 3.60 -6.01
C SER A 231 0.23 3.17 -7.00
N ALA A 232 0.61 2.73 -8.20
CA ALA A 232 -0.32 2.57 -9.31
C ALA A 232 -1.41 1.52 -9.05
N ALA A 233 -1.02 0.29 -8.69
CA ALA A 233 -1.96 -0.82 -8.54
C ALA A 233 -2.95 -0.64 -7.37
N LYS A 234 -2.52 0.00 -6.28
CA LYS A 234 -3.34 0.13 -5.05
C LYS A 234 -4.19 1.39 -4.98
N THR A 235 -3.89 2.43 -5.77
CA THR A 235 -4.57 3.74 -5.65
C THR A 235 -6.09 3.64 -5.71
N LEU A 236 -6.64 2.85 -6.65
CA LEU A 236 -8.09 2.72 -6.79
C LEU A 236 -8.74 2.15 -5.52
N TYR A 237 -8.10 1.17 -4.90
CA TYR A 237 -8.57 0.58 -3.65
C TYR A 237 -8.39 1.52 -2.47
N MET A 238 -7.19 2.10 -2.29
CA MET A 238 -6.88 2.98 -1.16
C MET A 238 -7.71 4.28 -1.16
N SER A 239 -8.12 4.75 -2.34
CA SER A 239 -8.98 5.92 -2.48
C SER A 239 -10.48 5.59 -2.36
N GLY A 240 -10.87 4.35 -2.06
CA GLY A 240 -12.27 3.94 -2.03
C GLY A 240 -12.98 4.14 -3.38
N GLY A 241 -12.25 4.02 -4.49
CA GLY A 241 -12.76 4.24 -5.84
C GLY A 241 -12.81 5.69 -6.30
N GLN A 242 -12.37 6.65 -5.47
CA GLN A 242 -12.42 8.08 -5.82
C GLN A 242 -11.35 8.50 -6.83
N MET A 243 -10.23 7.78 -6.89
CA MET A 243 -9.10 8.07 -7.77
C MET A 243 -8.66 6.80 -8.49
N GLY A 244 -8.62 6.86 -9.82
CA GLY A 244 -8.06 5.78 -10.65
C GLY A 244 -6.60 6.02 -11.01
N THR A 245 -5.93 4.95 -11.43
CA THR A 245 -4.62 5.01 -12.08
C THR A 245 -4.71 4.29 -13.42
N SER A 246 -4.67 5.06 -14.51
CA SER A 246 -4.63 4.58 -15.90
C SER A 246 -3.23 4.74 -16.47
N ILE A 247 -2.42 3.66 -16.41
CA ILE A 247 -1.04 3.62 -16.91
C ILE A 247 -0.81 2.30 -17.62
N VAL A 248 -0.08 2.33 -18.73
CA VAL A 248 0.47 1.12 -19.35
C VAL A 248 1.97 1.07 -19.13
N PHE A 249 2.44 0.11 -18.34
CA PHE A 249 3.87 -0.20 -18.22
C PHE A 249 4.25 -1.25 -19.25
N ARG A 250 5.24 -0.96 -20.10
CA ARG A 250 5.69 -1.88 -21.15
C ARG A 250 7.21 -1.92 -21.28
N GLY A 251 7.70 -2.98 -21.91
CA GLY A 251 9.13 -3.21 -22.17
C GLY A 251 9.35 -4.62 -22.70
N GLY A 252 10.52 -4.87 -23.31
CA GLY A 252 10.89 -6.23 -23.72
C GLY A 252 11.02 -7.15 -22.51
N ASN A 253 10.38 -8.32 -22.51
CA ASN A 253 10.37 -9.26 -21.38
C ASN A 253 10.69 -10.69 -21.87
N GLY A 254 11.51 -11.41 -21.12
CA GLY A 254 11.95 -12.77 -21.47
C GLY A 254 13.22 -12.83 -22.32
N ALA A 255 13.58 -14.05 -22.74
CA ALA A 255 14.86 -14.33 -23.35
C ALA A 255 15.00 -13.74 -24.77
N ALA A 256 16.06 -12.96 -24.99
CA ALA A 256 16.54 -12.58 -26.32
C ALA A 256 17.89 -13.23 -26.64
N SER A 257 18.25 -13.26 -27.92
CA SER A 257 19.48 -13.93 -28.36
C SER A 257 20.72 -13.15 -27.89
N ARG A 258 21.57 -13.81 -27.09
CA ARG A 258 22.93 -13.34 -26.70
C ARG A 258 23.00 -12.08 -25.83
N VAL A 259 21.98 -11.83 -25.01
CA VAL A 259 21.92 -10.61 -24.18
C VAL A 259 22.19 -10.84 -22.68
N GLY A 260 22.46 -12.09 -22.28
CA GLY A 260 22.95 -12.42 -20.94
C GLY A 260 21.93 -12.22 -19.81
N ALA A 261 22.44 -12.11 -18.57
CA ALA A 261 21.62 -12.16 -17.37
C ALA A 261 20.71 -10.93 -17.17
N GLN A 262 21.11 -9.76 -17.69
CA GLN A 262 20.39 -8.50 -17.49
C GLN A 262 19.24 -8.28 -18.49
N HIS A 263 19.14 -9.07 -19.56
CA HIS A 263 18.18 -8.85 -20.65
C HIS A 263 17.46 -10.13 -21.10
N SER A 264 17.58 -11.22 -20.34
CA SER A 264 16.85 -12.48 -20.57
C SER A 264 15.79 -12.89 -19.53
N PRO A 265 15.66 -12.27 -18.33
CA PRO A 265 14.70 -12.74 -17.35
C PRO A 265 13.25 -12.42 -17.77
N CYS A 266 12.31 -13.26 -17.31
CA CYS A 266 10.89 -13.03 -17.47
C CYS A 266 10.29 -12.61 -16.12
N PHE A 267 9.81 -11.37 -16.03
CA PHE A 267 9.27 -10.80 -14.80
C PHE A 267 7.74 -10.94 -14.65
N ALA A 268 7.09 -11.75 -15.49
CA ALA A 268 5.64 -11.95 -15.41
C ALA A 268 5.18 -12.42 -14.02
N ALA A 269 5.92 -13.33 -13.38
CA ALA A 269 5.59 -13.85 -12.06
C ALA A 269 5.74 -12.83 -10.91
N TRP A 270 6.49 -11.75 -11.11
CA TRP A 270 6.61 -10.70 -10.09
C TRP A 270 5.41 -9.75 -10.07
N TYR A 271 4.64 -9.69 -11.17
CA TYR A 271 3.52 -8.77 -11.36
C TYR A 271 2.18 -9.49 -11.59
N SER A 272 2.14 -10.81 -11.35
CA SER A 272 0.93 -11.64 -11.45
C SER A 272 0.06 -11.58 -10.22
#